data_AF-A0A438JCC1-F1
#
_entry.id   AF-A0A438JCC1-F1
#
_cell.length_a   1.000
_cell.length_b   1.000
_cell.length_c   1.000
_cell.angle_alpha   90.00
_cell.angle_beta   90.00
_cell.angle_gamma   90.00
#
_symmetry.space_group_name_H-M   'P 1'
#
loop_
_entity.id
_entity.type
_entity.pdbx_description
1 polymer ?
#
loop_
_entity_poly.entity_id
_entity_poly.type
_entity_poly.pdbx_seq_one_letter_code
_entity_poly.pdbx_strand_id
1 'polypeptide(L)'
;MYILNENIDIKAKIAAMVRRLEELEMKKMQEVQAISQTPLQPMPCAICLSYEHLVNECPTIPAAREMLALPQASNLEQAMVNRTKIMEDFVEAQKSINAQLSQRIDSKREVKEVITLRNGKEVDLPTSKLKHKVESETEKEKSEEIKGKKKGKNIEKDDYDLNVDEES
;
A
#
# COMPACT_ATOMS: atom_id res chain seq x y z
N MET A 1 29.04 48.95 53.90
CA MET A 1 30.07 48.06 53.31
C MET A 1 29.46 46.68 53.05
N TYR A 2 28.42 46.58 52.19
CA TYR A 2 27.72 45.31 51.91
C TYR A 2 27.74 44.92 50.42
N ILE A 3 27.80 45.92 49.53
CA ILE A 3 27.77 45.76 48.06
C ILE A 3 29.04 45.07 47.50
N LEU A 4 30.20 45.25 48.14
CA LEU A 4 31.46 44.65 47.66
C LEU A 4 31.52 43.13 47.91
N ASN A 5 30.87 42.62 48.96
CA ASN A 5 30.89 41.20 49.30
C ASN A 5 29.98 40.37 48.38
N GLU A 6 28.83 40.91 47.97
CA GLU A 6 27.92 40.28 47.01
C GLU A 6 28.55 40.14 45.62
N ASN A 7 29.29 41.17 45.18
CA ASN A 7 30.04 41.11 43.92
C ASN A 7 31.16 40.07 43.95
N ILE A 8 31.85 39.92 45.09
CA ILE A 8 32.88 38.87 45.27
C ILE A 8 32.23 37.48 45.28
N ASP A 9 31.08 37.31 45.94
CA ASP A 9 30.31 36.05 45.96
C ASP A 9 29.80 35.65 44.56
N ILE A 10 29.24 36.60 43.80
CA ILE A 10 28.79 36.34 42.42
C ILE A 10 29.98 35.98 41.52
N LYS A 11 31.11 36.68 41.65
CA LYS A 11 32.33 36.37 40.89
C LYS A 11 32.86 34.97 41.20
N ALA A 12 32.78 34.55 42.47
CA ALA A 12 33.16 33.19 42.88
C ALA A 12 32.19 32.14 42.31
N LYS A 13 30.89 32.40 42.28
CA LYS A 13 29.88 31.52 41.68
C LYS A 13 30.08 31.38 40.17
N ILE A 14 30.36 32.47 39.46
CA ILE A 14 30.68 32.45 38.02
C ILE A 14 31.94 31.61 37.78
N ALA A 15 33.01 31.81 38.56
CA ALA A 15 34.23 31.01 38.44
C ALA A 15 34.01 29.52 38.75
N ALA A 16 33.07 29.19 39.64
CA ALA A 16 32.68 27.80 39.90
C ALA A 16 31.86 27.20 38.74
N MET A 17 30.98 27.97 38.12
CA MET A 17 30.20 27.54 36.95
C MET A 17 31.10 27.29 35.73
N VAL A 18 32.06 28.18 35.46
CA VAL A 18 33.02 28.02 34.37
C VAL A 18 33.82 26.71 34.53
N ARG A 19 34.35 26.45 35.73
CA ARG A 19 35.07 25.20 36.01
C ARG A 19 34.21 23.95 35.83
N ARG A 20 32.95 23.98 36.26
CA ARG A 20 32.01 22.85 36.06
C ARG A 20 31.66 22.64 34.58
N LEU A 21 31.60 23.72 33.80
CA LEU A 21 31.34 23.64 32.36
C LEU A 21 32.52 22.98 31.63
N GLU A 22 33.75 23.38 31.92
CA GLU A 22 34.97 22.76 31.39
C GLU A 22 35.06 21.27 31.77
N GLU A 23 34.73 20.92 33.03
CA GLU A 23 34.72 19.53 33.49
C GLU A 23 33.68 18.68 32.74
N LEU A 24 32.48 19.22 32.49
CA LEU A 24 31.44 18.55 31.70
C LEU A 24 31.84 18.40 30.23
N GLU A 25 32.49 19.40 29.66
CA GLU A 25 32.98 19.36 28.28
C GLU A 25 34.06 18.28 28.10
N MET A 26 35.03 18.19 29.03
CA MET A 26 36.03 17.14 29.02
C MET A 26 35.40 15.74 29.21
N LYS A 27 34.43 15.59 30.12
CA LYS A 27 33.71 14.31 30.32
C LYS A 27 32.93 13.89 29.08
N LYS A 28 32.25 14.82 28.41
CA LYS A 28 31.52 14.55 27.16
C LYS A 28 32.46 14.15 26.03
N MET A 29 33.61 14.82 25.91
CA MET A 29 34.64 14.42 24.94
C MET A 29 35.20 13.03 25.25
N GLN A 30 35.47 12.72 26.52
CA GLN A 30 35.95 11.40 26.94
C GLN A 30 34.92 10.29 26.67
N GLU A 31 33.62 10.55 26.87
CA GLU A 31 32.56 9.60 26.57
C GLU A 31 32.42 9.35 25.05
N VAL A 32 32.45 10.40 24.24
CA VAL A 32 32.47 10.30 22.78
C VAL A 32 33.72 9.54 22.29
N GLN A 33 34.87 9.77 22.94
CA GLN A 33 36.09 9.04 22.65
C GLN A 33 35.99 7.57 23.10
N ALA A 34 35.36 7.27 24.24
CA ALA A 34 35.15 5.91 24.71
C ALA A 34 34.18 5.12 23.80
N ILE A 35 33.12 5.76 23.29
CA ILE A 35 32.18 5.14 22.34
C ILE A 35 32.87 4.83 21.01
N SER A 36 33.71 5.73 20.50
CA SER A 36 34.44 5.49 19.25
C SER A 36 35.59 4.48 19.38
N GLN A 37 36.15 4.33 20.58
CA GLN A 37 37.22 3.37 20.86
C GLN A 37 36.74 2.01 21.37
N THR A 38 35.45 1.83 21.63
CA THR A 38 34.91 0.50 21.96
C THR A 38 34.99 -0.36 20.70
N PRO A 39 35.76 -1.46 20.67
CA PRO A 39 35.76 -2.35 19.52
C PRO A 39 34.35 -2.91 19.41
N LEU A 40 33.61 -2.49 18.37
CA LEU A 40 32.37 -3.15 17.99
C LEU A 40 32.75 -4.60 17.75
N GLN A 41 32.39 -5.48 18.69
CA GLN A 41 32.54 -6.92 18.50
C GLN A 41 31.94 -7.20 17.13
N PRO A 42 32.72 -7.76 16.18
CA PRO A 42 32.27 -7.85 14.80
C PRO A 42 30.97 -8.65 14.80
N MET A 43 29.90 -8.10 14.26
CA MET A 43 28.62 -8.79 14.22
C MET A 43 28.64 -9.70 12.98
N PRO A 44 28.36 -11.01 13.12
CA PRO A 44 28.38 -11.90 11.97
C PRO A 44 27.28 -11.51 10.98
N CYS A 45 27.51 -11.77 9.70
CA CYS A 45 26.54 -11.58 8.64
C CYS A 45 25.23 -12.30 9.00
N ALA A 46 24.11 -11.59 9.08
CA ALA A 46 22.81 -12.17 9.44
C ALA A 46 22.30 -13.23 8.43
N ILE A 47 22.91 -13.33 7.24
CA ILE A 47 22.49 -14.24 6.16
C ILE A 47 23.20 -15.59 6.27
N CYS A 48 24.50 -15.61 6.57
CA CYS A 48 25.32 -16.84 6.60
C CYS A 48 26.14 -17.02 7.89
N LEU A 49 26.02 -16.10 8.84
CA LEU A 49 26.73 -16.06 10.12
C LEU A 49 28.26 -15.99 10.02
N SER A 50 28.81 -15.60 8.87
CA SER A 50 30.25 -15.37 8.68
C SER A 50 30.68 -14.02 9.27
N TYR A 51 31.96 -13.88 9.62
CA TYR A 51 32.56 -12.60 10.04
C TYR A 51 33.40 -11.96 8.93
N GLU A 52 33.43 -12.57 7.74
CA GLU A 52 34.36 -12.20 6.65
C GLU A 52 33.86 -11.04 5.78
N HIS A 53 32.56 -10.77 5.77
CA HIS A 53 31.95 -9.76 4.91
C HIS A 53 30.75 -9.09 5.60
N LEU A 54 30.42 -7.88 5.15
CA LEU A 54 29.18 -7.22 5.58
C LEU A 54 27.95 -7.94 5.01
N VAL A 55 26.79 -7.71 5.61
CA VAL A 55 25.52 -8.31 5.16
C VAL A 55 25.25 -8.02 3.68
N ASN A 56 25.60 -6.82 3.20
CA ASN A 56 25.37 -6.38 1.83
C ASN A 56 26.30 -7.02 0.78
N GLU A 57 27.40 -7.64 1.23
CA GLU A 57 28.40 -8.31 0.39
C GLU A 57 28.29 -9.83 0.47
N CYS A 58 27.30 -10.35 1.21
CA CYS A 58 27.15 -11.77 1.42
C CYS A 58 26.92 -12.53 0.10
N PRO A 59 27.76 -13.53 -0.23
CA PRO A 59 27.65 -14.29 -1.47
C PRO A 59 26.38 -15.15 -1.54
N THR A 60 25.72 -15.37 -0.41
CA THR A 60 24.45 -16.10 -0.31
C THR A 60 23.23 -15.20 -0.60
N ILE A 61 23.39 -13.88 -0.75
CA ILE A 61 22.29 -12.95 -1.06
C ILE A 61 21.47 -13.38 -2.29
N PRO A 62 22.07 -13.76 -3.44
CA PRO A 62 21.29 -14.16 -4.61
C PRO A 62 20.44 -15.41 -4.34
N ALA A 63 21.01 -16.42 -3.69
CA ALA A 63 20.32 -17.67 -3.35
C ALA A 63 19.20 -17.48 -2.32
N ALA A 64 19.40 -16.61 -1.32
CA ALA A 64 18.37 -16.26 -0.35
C ALA A 64 17.19 -15.53 -1.01
N ARG A 65 17.47 -14.67 -2.00
CA ARG A 65 16.42 -13.97 -2.79
C ARG A 65 15.62 -14.94 -3.66
N GLU A 66 16.28 -15.92 -4.27
CA GLU A 66 15.59 -16.93 -5.10
C GLU A 66 14.69 -17.86 -4.27
N MET A 67 15.12 -18.24 -3.07
CA MET A 67 14.30 -19.06 -2.16
C MET A 67 13.06 -18.31 -1.63
N LEU A 68 13.16 -16.98 -1.45
CA LEU A 68 12.02 -16.12 -1.10
C LEU A 68 11.13 -15.79 -2.31
N ALA A 69 11.59 -16.04 -3.53
CA ALA A 69 10.91 -15.69 -4.78
C ALA A 69 10.02 -16.82 -5.37
N LEU A 70 9.91 -18.00 -4.76
CA LEU A 70 9.07 -19.10 -5.29
C LEU A 70 8.39 -19.93 -4.17
N PRO A 71 7.08 -20.28 -4.19
CA PRO A 71 5.93 -19.71 -4.89
C PRO A 71 4.82 -19.32 -3.89
N GLN A 72 4.83 -18.10 -3.35
CA GLN A 72 3.59 -17.55 -2.78
C GLN A 72 2.60 -17.12 -3.88
N ALA A 73 3.09 -16.97 -5.11
CA ALA A 73 2.30 -16.63 -6.29
C ALA A 73 1.32 -17.75 -6.69
N SER A 74 1.69 -19.04 -6.56
CA SER A 74 0.85 -20.15 -7.06
C SER A 74 -0.51 -20.24 -6.36
N ASN A 75 -0.55 -20.07 -5.03
CA ASN A 75 -1.81 -20.09 -4.27
C ASN A 75 -2.68 -18.87 -4.56
N LEU A 76 -2.06 -17.69 -4.71
CA LEU A 76 -2.77 -16.45 -5.01
C LEU A 76 -3.31 -16.45 -6.45
N GLU A 77 -2.50 -16.85 -7.41
CA GLU A 77 -2.90 -17.01 -8.82
C GLU A 77 -4.04 -18.02 -8.96
N GLN A 78 -3.93 -19.17 -8.30
CA GLN A 78 -5.00 -20.17 -8.30
C GLN A 78 -6.29 -19.64 -7.65
N ALA A 79 -6.18 -18.92 -6.53
CA ALA A 79 -7.34 -18.30 -5.88
C ALA A 79 -8.01 -17.24 -6.77
N MET A 80 -7.22 -16.45 -7.51
CA MET A 80 -7.75 -15.48 -8.47
C MET A 80 -8.49 -16.18 -9.62
N VAL A 81 -7.91 -17.23 -10.20
CA VAL A 81 -8.54 -18.02 -11.28
C VAL A 81 -9.82 -18.73 -10.81
N ASN A 82 -9.81 -19.29 -9.60
CA ASN A 82 -11.01 -19.91 -9.03
C ASN A 82 -12.11 -18.87 -8.78
N ARG A 83 -11.74 -17.67 -8.31
CA ARG A 83 -12.68 -16.56 -8.11
C ARG A 83 -13.30 -16.10 -9.43
N THR A 84 -12.52 -15.97 -10.50
CA THR A 84 -13.06 -15.58 -11.82
C THR A 84 -14.01 -16.63 -12.37
N LYS A 85 -13.66 -17.92 -12.24
CA LYS A 85 -14.53 -19.02 -12.69
C LYS A 85 -15.88 -19.04 -11.95
N ILE A 86 -15.88 -18.86 -10.64
CA ILE A 86 -17.12 -18.80 -9.84
C ILE A 86 -18.02 -17.65 -10.29
N MET A 87 -17.43 -16.49 -10.64
CA MET A 87 -18.19 -15.36 -11.16
C MET A 87 -18.80 -15.65 -12.54
N GLU A 88 -18.06 -16.32 -13.42
CA GLU A 88 -18.56 -16.73 -14.74
C GLU A 88 -19.74 -17.69 -14.63
N ASP A 89 -19.61 -18.75 -13.82
CA ASP A 89 -20.67 -19.73 -13.58
C ASP A 89 -21.95 -19.05 -13.03
N PHE A 90 -21.80 -18.06 -12.16
CA PHE A 90 -22.93 -17.30 -11.61
C PHE A 90 -23.64 -16.45 -12.68
N VAL A 91 -22.88 -15.76 -13.53
CA VAL A 91 -23.43 -14.95 -14.63
C VAL A 91 -24.18 -15.82 -15.63
N GLU A 92 -23.63 -17.00 -15.96
CA GLU A 92 -24.29 -17.95 -16.85
C GLU A 92 -25.60 -18.48 -16.25
N ALA A 93 -25.60 -18.86 -14.96
CA ALA A 93 -26.80 -19.29 -14.26
C ALA A 93 -27.87 -18.18 -14.22
N GLN A 94 -27.47 -16.93 -13.94
CA GLN A 94 -28.38 -15.78 -13.94
C GLN A 94 -29.02 -15.58 -15.32
N LYS A 95 -28.23 -15.69 -16.40
CA LYS A 95 -28.72 -15.58 -17.78
C LYS A 95 -29.74 -16.67 -18.12
N SER A 96 -29.47 -17.91 -17.71
CA SER A 96 -30.39 -19.04 -17.89
C SER A 96 -31.72 -18.85 -17.14
N ILE A 97 -31.65 -18.42 -15.87
CA ILE A 97 -32.83 -18.12 -15.05
C ILE A 97 -33.66 -17.00 -15.69
N ASN A 98 -33.00 -15.92 -16.14
CA ASN A 98 -33.68 -14.80 -16.78
C ASN A 98 -34.38 -15.22 -18.09
N ALA A 99 -33.74 -16.04 -18.91
CA ALA A 99 -34.34 -16.57 -20.14
C ALA A 99 -35.60 -17.41 -19.83
N GLN A 100 -35.52 -18.29 -18.82
CA GLN A 100 -36.65 -19.12 -18.40
C GLN A 100 -37.81 -18.26 -17.84
N LEU A 101 -37.51 -17.22 -17.06
CA LEU A 101 -38.52 -16.31 -16.54
C LEU A 101 -39.23 -15.53 -17.64
N SER A 102 -38.49 -14.99 -18.61
CA SER A 102 -39.06 -14.29 -19.77
C SER A 102 -40.04 -15.19 -20.52
N GLN A 103 -39.63 -16.43 -20.83
CA GLN A 103 -40.49 -17.40 -21.51
C GLN A 103 -41.78 -17.71 -20.72
N ARG A 104 -41.68 -17.85 -19.39
CA ARG A 104 -42.86 -18.07 -18.53
C ARG A 104 -43.79 -16.86 -18.50
N ILE A 105 -43.25 -15.64 -18.52
CA ILE A 105 -44.04 -14.40 -18.58
C ILE A 105 -44.80 -14.34 -19.90
N ASP A 106 -44.15 -14.65 -21.01
CA ASP A 106 -44.77 -14.66 -22.34
C ASP A 106 -45.90 -15.69 -22.42
N SER A 107 -45.65 -16.92 -21.98
CA SER A 107 -46.67 -17.98 -21.93
C SER A 107 -47.85 -17.60 -21.02
N LYS A 108 -47.59 -16.97 -19.86
CA LYS A 108 -48.67 -16.51 -18.98
C LYS A 108 -49.50 -15.39 -19.60
N ARG A 109 -48.87 -14.50 -20.39
CA ARG A 109 -49.56 -13.45 -21.14
C ARG A 109 -50.47 -14.06 -22.21
N GLU A 110 -49.97 -15.03 -22.96
CA GLU A 110 -50.73 -15.75 -24.00
C GLU A 110 -51.95 -16.48 -23.41
N VAL A 111 -51.79 -17.21 -22.31
CA VAL A 111 -52.90 -17.89 -21.62
C VAL A 111 -53.96 -16.88 -21.15
N LYS A 112 -53.54 -15.71 -20.64
CA LYS A 112 -54.48 -14.65 -20.23
C LYS A 112 -55.25 -14.12 -21.44
N GLU A 113 -54.60 -13.90 -22.57
CA GLU A 113 -55.26 -13.44 -23.81
C GLU A 113 -56.32 -14.44 -24.28
N VAL A 114 -55.98 -15.74 -24.31
CA VAL A 114 -56.92 -16.83 -24.67
C VAL A 114 -58.14 -16.87 -23.74
N ILE A 115 -57.95 -16.74 -22.43
CA ILE A 115 -59.06 -16.72 -21.45
C ILE A 115 -59.95 -15.49 -21.66
N THR A 116 -59.35 -14.33 -21.92
CA THR A 116 -60.07 -13.07 -22.11
C THR A 116 -60.92 -13.12 -23.38
N LEU A 117 -60.38 -13.65 -24.48
CA LEU A 117 -61.10 -13.87 -25.73
C LEU A 117 -62.27 -14.87 -25.57
N ARG A 118 -62.10 -15.92 -24.77
CA ARG A 118 -63.13 -16.97 -24.60
C ARG A 118 -64.27 -16.56 -23.67
N ASN A 119 -63.98 -15.79 -22.61
CA ASN A 119 -64.93 -15.50 -21.54
C ASN A 119 -65.42 -14.03 -21.51
N GLY A 120 -64.86 -13.12 -22.31
CA GLY A 120 -65.24 -11.71 -22.36
C GLY A 120 -64.99 -10.92 -21.06
N LYS A 121 -64.26 -11.51 -20.09
CA LYS A 121 -63.99 -10.94 -18.77
C LYS A 121 -62.49 -10.69 -18.62
N GLU A 122 -62.10 -9.43 -18.51
CA GLU A 122 -60.70 -9.01 -18.35
C GLU A 122 -60.17 -9.45 -16.97
N VAL A 123 -59.11 -10.27 -16.95
CA VAL A 123 -58.46 -10.74 -15.72
C VAL A 123 -57.20 -9.90 -15.53
N ASP A 124 -57.21 -8.92 -14.63
CA ASP A 124 -56.04 -8.05 -14.43
C ASP A 124 -54.83 -8.83 -13.90
N LEU A 125 -53.65 -8.60 -14.50
CA LEU A 125 -52.43 -9.35 -14.15
C LEU A 125 -51.60 -8.46 -13.22
N PRO A 126 -51.13 -8.94 -12.05
CA PRO A 126 -50.25 -8.13 -11.23
C PRO A 126 -48.95 -7.88 -12.02
N THR A 127 -48.79 -6.67 -12.55
CA THR A 127 -47.53 -6.20 -13.08
C THR A 127 -46.54 -6.14 -11.93
N SER A 128 -45.71 -7.17 -11.82
CA SER A 128 -44.47 -7.09 -11.04
C SER A 128 -43.67 -5.93 -11.63
N LYS A 129 -43.65 -4.79 -10.91
CA LYS A 129 -42.82 -3.64 -11.24
C LYS A 129 -41.36 -4.03 -10.97
N LEU A 130 -40.76 -4.79 -11.86
CA LEU A 130 -39.31 -4.96 -11.87
C LEU A 130 -38.71 -3.71 -12.52
N LYS A 131 -38.67 -2.62 -11.76
CA LYS A 131 -37.79 -1.48 -12.06
C LYS A 131 -36.36 -1.92 -11.75
N HIS A 132 -35.75 -2.74 -12.61
CA HIS A 132 -34.29 -2.80 -12.64
C HIS A 132 -33.83 -1.85 -13.73
N LYS A 133 -33.48 -0.65 -13.28
CA LYS A 133 -32.76 0.35 -14.06
C LYS A 133 -31.54 -0.33 -14.68
N VAL A 134 -31.37 -0.16 -15.97
CA VAL A 134 -30.14 -0.51 -16.69
C VAL A 134 -29.03 0.36 -16.10
N GLU A 135 -28.37 -0.14 -15.06
CA GLU A 135 -27.12 0.41 -14.50
C GLU A 135 -25.90 -0.41 -14.97
N SER A 136 -26.06 -1.18 -16.05
CA SER A 136 -24.96 -1.95 -16.65
C SER A 136 -24.23 -1.22 -17.79
N GLU A 137 -24.70 -0.03 -18.21
CA GLU A 137 -24.04 0.75 -19.27
C GLU A 137 -23.08 1.84 -18.72
N THR A 138 -23.20 2.24 -17.44
CA THR A 138 -22.36 3.31 -16.86
C THR A 138 -21.10 2.83 -16.13
N GLU A 139 -20.92 1.53 -15.88
CA GLU A 139 -19.68 1.02 -15.25
C GLU A 139 -18.57 0.69 -16.26
N LYS A 140 -18.90 0.50 -17.54
CA LYS A 140 -17.91 0.21 -18.58
C LYS A 140 -17.01 1.43 -18.87
N GLU A 141 -17.60 2.62 -18.88
CA GLU A 141 -16.90 3.88 -19.20
C GLU A 141 -15.87 4.27 -18.12
N LYS A 142 -16.17 4.00 -16.84
CA LYS A 142 -15.26 4.33 -15.73
C LYS A 142 -14.04 3.40 -15.65
N SER A 143 -14.09 2.21 -16.26
CA SER A 143 -12.96 1.27 -16.32
C SER A 143 -11.91 1.65 -17.36
N GLU A 144 -12.29 2.39 -18.40
CA GLU A 144 -11.38 2.84 -19.47
C GLU A 144 -10.57 4.07 -19.04
N GLU A 145 -11.14 4.96 -18.21
CA GLU A 145 -10.43 6.16 -17.70
C GLU A 145 -9.21 5.81 -16.82
N ILE A 146 -9.27 4.69 -16.08
CA ILE A 146 -8.20 4.25 -15.18
C ILE A 146 -7.02 3.66 -15.98
N LYS A 147 -7.27 3.10 -17.17
CA LYS A 147 -6.23 2.59 -18.09
C LYS A 147 -5.49 3.71 -18.83
N GLY A 148 -6.17 4.82 -19.12
CA GLY A 148 -5.58 5.99 -19.79
C GLY A 148 -4.61 6.78 -18.90
N LYS A 149 -4.90 6.93 -17.60
CA LYS A 149 -4.09 7.75 -16.69
C LYS A 149 -2.77 7.13 -16.26
N LYS A 150 -2.56 5.82 -16.44
CA LYS A 150 -1.32 5.13 -16.02
C LYS A 150 -0.17 5.21 -17.03
N LYS A 151 -0.41 5.75 -18.24
CA LYS A 151 0.58 5.82 -19.33
C LYS A 151 1.34 7.16 -19.41
N GLY A 152 1.14 8.08 -18.46
CA GLY A 152 1.60 9.47 -18.56
C GLY A 152 2.49 10.01 -17.44
N LYS A 153 3.11 9.16 -16.61
CA LYS A 153 4.15 9.62 -15.67
C LYS A 153 5.47 8.97 -16.02
N ASN A 154 6.04 9.46 -17.12
CA ASN A 154 7.47 9.34 -17.36
C ASN A 154 8.20 10.12 -16.25
N ILE A 155 9.28 9.51 -15.81
CA ILE A 155 10.18 9.98 -14.77
C ILE A 155 10.77 11.31 -15.22
N GLU A 156 10.47 12.39 -14.50
CA GLU A 156 11.29 13.60 -14.52
C GLU A 156 12.60 13.21 -13.81
N LYS A 157 13.64 12.98 -14.60
CA LYS A 157 15.01 12.93 -14.08
C LYS A 157 15.46 14.37 -13.99
N ASP A 158 15.54 14.89 -12.78
CA ASP A 158 16.23 16.15 -12.52
C ASP A 158 17.73 15.92 -12.77
N ASP A 159 18.19 16.25 -13.98
CA ASP A 159 19.60 16.48 -14.27
C ASP A 159 20.00 17.79 -13.57
N TYR A 160 20.60 17.69 -12.39
CA TYR A 160 21.39 18.80 -11.85
C TYR A 160 22.76 18.80 -12.52
N ASP A 161 22.82 19.50 -13.65
CA ASP A 161 24.07 20.00 -14.22
C ASP A 161 24.51 21.22 -13.40
N LEU A 162 25.34 21.00 -12.38
CA LEU A 162 26.06 22.06 -11.68
C LEU A 162 27.48 22.11 -12.22
N ASN A 163 27.63 22.76 -13.37
CA ASN A 163 28.88 23.43 -13.73
C ASN A 163 29.16 24.51 -12.69
N VAL A 164 30.21 24.32 -11.90
CA VAL A 164 30.89 25.39 -11.17
C VAL A 164 32.35 25.34 -11.62
N ASP A 165 32.61 25.98 -12.76
CA ASP A 165 33.93 26.54 -13.03
C ASP A 165 34.05 27.89 -12.29
N GLU A 166 35.29 28.21 -11.93
CA GLU A 166 35.78 29.51 -11.43
C GLU A 166 35.38 29.88 -9.98
N GLU A 167 36.24 30.38 -9.08
CA GLU A 167 37.62 30.88 -9.15
C GLU A 167 38.07 31.17 -7.70
N SER A 168 39.26 30.70 -7.27
CA SER A 168 40.19 31.26 -6.25
C SER A 168 41.07 30.19 -5.61
#